data_AF-A0A7J9K5X4-F1
#
_entry.id   AF-A0A7J9K5X4-F1
#
_cell.length_a   1.000
_cell.length_b   1.000
_cell.length_c   1.000
_cell.angle_alpha   90.00
_cell.angle_beta   90.00
_cell.angle_gamma   90.00
#
_symmetry.space_group_name_H-M   'P 1'
#
loop_
_entity.id
_entity.type
_entity.pdbx_description
1 polymer ?
#
loop_
_entity_poly.entity_id
_entity_poly.type
_entity_poly.pdbx_seq_one_letter_code
_entity_poly.pdbx_strand_id
1 'polypeptide(L)'
;SFLSGLFEALKEETHTDALLKPSDGSPSIPAHRVVLATRSEIFKDMLETNCFKDDTIRVPELNSEELESLLEFLYNGILPLEKLEKHVHPLFIASKKYEIPYLQEFCQFYMLNSLNASNVLDVLETSQACSNTALKEIALDFIFNNAEAVVLSDKYEALAAKNPQLCMQITREFFMNAKNEKFSRARVMGFQKKIGFSEKSISDFQASNVEEEMGNNQGSFASHM
;
A
#
# COMPACT_ATOMS: atom_id res chain seq x y z
N SER A 1 -5.01 22.45 1.33
CA SER A 1 -3.61 22.16 1.00
C SER A 1 -3.34 22.69 -0.40
N PHE A 2 -2.08 22.82 -0.84
CA PHE A 2 -1.77 23.29 -2.21
C PHE A 2 -2.44 22.41 -3.30
N LEU A 3 -2.55 21.10 -3.05
CA LEU A 3 -3.12 20.14 -4.00
C LEU A 3 -4.65 19.99 -3.93
N SER A 4 -5.34 20.64 -2.98
CA SER A 4 -6.79 20.43 -2.82
C SER A 4 -7.60 20.82 -4.06
N GLY A 5 -7.10 21.78 -4.87
CA GLY A 5 -7.76 22.14 -6.13
C GLY A 5 -7.80 21.01 -7.16
N LEU A 6 -6.78 20.15 -7.21
CA LEU A 6 -6.77 18.99 -8.10
C LEU A 6 -7.81 17.96 -7.62
N PHE A 7 -7.89 17.72 -6.32
CA PHE A 7 -8.85 16.76 -5.77
C PHE A 7 -10.29 17.23 -5.91
N GLU A 8 -10.58 18.53 -5.78
CA GLU A 8 -11.91 19.06 -6.09
C GLU A 8 -12.23 18.91 -7.58
N ALA A 9 -11.27 19.11 -8.49
CA ALA A 9 -11.48 18.85 -9.91
C ALA A 9 -11.81 17.38 -10.21
N LEU A 10 -11.24 16.43 -9.45
CA LEU A 10 -11.62 15.02 -9.53
C LEU A 10 -13.09 14.80 -9.10
N LYS A 11 -13.51 15.37 -7.97
CA LYS A 11 -14.88 15.22 -7.45
C LYS A 11 -15.94 15.82 -8.36
N GLU A 12 -15.66 17.00 -8.91
CA GLU A 12 -16.56 17.73 -9.81
C GLU A 12 -16.41 17.26 -11.27
N GLU A 13 -15.60 16.23 -11.53
CA GLU A 13 -15.32 15.68 -12.87
C GLU A 13 -14.92 16.76 -13.90
N THR A 14 -14.25 17.81 -13.44
CA THR A 14 -13.95 18.99 -14.25
C THR A 14 -12.80 18.71 -15.20
N HIS A 15 -13.09 18.59 -16.50
CA HIS A 15 -12.11 18.32 -17.57
C HIS A 15 -11.42 16.94 -17.46
N THR A 16 -12.07 15.94 -16.88
CA THR A 16 -11.56 14.56 -16.89
C THR A 16 -11.47 14.00 -18.31
N ASP A 17 -10.39 13.27 -18.59
CA ASP A 17 -10.01 12.76 -19.91
C ASP A 17 -9.54 11.29 -19.87
N ALA A 18 -9.79 10.59 -18.76
CA ALA A 18 -9.60 9.16 -18.59
C ALA A 18 -10.71 8.55 -17.74
N LEU A 19 -10.94 7.25 -17.88
CA LEU A 19 -11.84 6.45 -17.05
C LEU A 19 -11.07 5.31 -16.39
N LEU A 20 -11.25 5.08 -15.09
CA LEU A 20 -10.70 3.90 -14.41
C LEU A 20 -11.82 2.92 -14.09
N LYS A 21 -11.68 1.67 -14.51
CA LYS A 21 -12.68 0.61 -14.31
C LYS A 21 -12.30 -0.28 -13.11
N PRO A 22 -13.12 -0.32 -12.03
CA PRO A 22 -12.89 -1.21 -10.88
C PRO A 22 -13.23 -2.68 -11.18
N SER A 23 -12.83 -3.56 -10.26
CA SER A 23 -12.95 -5.02 -10.36
C SER A 23 -14.35 -5.57 -10.10
N ASP A 24 -15.17 -4.84 -9.35
CA ASP A 24 -16.49 -5.25 -8.83
C ASP A 24 -17.65 -4.99 -9.80
N GLY A 25 -17.35 -4.53 -11.02
CA GLY A 25 -18.35 -4.22 -12.03
C GLY A 25 -18.98 -2.84 -11.90
N SER A 26 -18.69 -2.10 -10.81
CA SER A 26 -19.16 -0.72 -10.59
C SER A 26 -18.79 0.21 -11.75
N PRO A 27 -19.52 1.33 -11.97
CA PRO A 27 -19.22 2.28 -13.03
C PRO A 27 -17.74 2.72 -13.04
N SER A 28 -17.22 3.07 -14.22
CA SER A 28 -15.87 3.61 -14.29
C SER A 28 -15.82 5.00 -13.64
N ILE A 29 -14.70 5.29 -12.97
CA ILE A 29 -14.47 6.57 -12.28
C ILE A 29 -13.71 7.52 -13.22
N PRO A 30 -14.24 8.72 -13.52
CA PRO A 30 -13.52 9.72 -14.31
C PRO A 30 -12.27 10.24 -13.60
N ALA A 31 -11.20 10.51 -14.36
CA ALA A 31 -9.93 11.03 -13.86
C ALA A 31 -9.17 11.80 -14.93
N HIS A 32 -8.02 12.37 -14.54
CA HIS A 32 -7.13 13.14 -15.40
C HIS A 32 -5.89 12.33 -15.77
N ARG A 33 -5.67 12.15 -17.07
CA ARG A 33 -4.49 11.47 -17.63
C ARG A 33 -3.19 12.02 -17.07
N VAL A 34 -3.09 13.35 -16.97
CA VAL A 34 -1.88 14.04 -16.48
C VAL A 34 -1.55 13.65 -15.04
N VAL A 35 -2.56 13.52 -14.17
CA VAL A 35 -2.33 13.12 -12.78
C VAL A 35 -1.92 11.66 -12.71
N LEU A 36 -2.60 10.78 -13.45
CA LEU A 36 -2.26 9.35 -13.46
C LEU A 36 -0.83 9.12 -13.99
N ALA A 37 -0.49 9.73 -15.13
CA ALA A 37 0.81 9.54 -15.79
C ALA A 37 1.99 10.15 -15.00
N THR A 38 1.76 11.20 -14.22
CA THR A 38 2.82 11.83 -13.39
C THR A 38 3.07 11.08 -12.09
N ARG A 39 2.10 10.28 -11.62
CA ARG A 39 2.18 9.56 -10.34
C ARG A 39 2.53 8.07 -10.50
N SER A 40 2.58 7.57 -11.74
CA SER A 40 2.82 6.17 -12.06
C SER A 40 3.32 6.01 -13.50
N GLU A 41 4.52 5.48 -13.67
CA GLU A 41 5.05 5.14 -15.01
C GLU A 41 4.20 4.05 -15.67
N ILE A 42 3.64 3.12 -14.90
CA ILE A 42 2.74 2.09 -15.44
C ILE A 42 1.44 2.71 -15.99
N PHE A 43 0.82 3.66 -15.28
CA PHE A 43 -0.35 4.35 -15.83
C PHE A 43 0.00 5.18 -17.05
N LYS A 44 1.16 5.84 -17.07
CA LYS A 44 1.66 6.56 -18.24
C LYS A 44 1.80 5.65 -19.46
N ASP A 45 2.49 4.51 -19.30
CA ASP A 45 2.66 3.52 -20.37
C ASP A 45 1.31 2.97 -20.86
N MET A 46 0.38 2.70 -19.94
CA MET A 46 -0.98 2.26 -20.28
C MET A 46 -1.73 3.34 -21.08
N LEU A 47 -1.59 4.61 -20.74
CA LEU A 47 -2.24 5.72 -21.43
C LEU A 47 -1.65 5.98 -22.82
N GLU A 48 -0.33 5.84 -22.98
CA GLU A 48 0.37 5.97 -24.25
C GLU A 48 0.03 4.81 -25.20
N THR A 49 -0.09 3.59 -24.67
CA THR A 49 -0.46 2.40 -25.46
C THR A 49 -1.93 2.43 -25.89
N ASN A 50 -2.83 3.01 -25.07
CA ASN A 50 -4.27 3.05 -25.33
C ASN A 50 -4.74 4.29 -26.10
N CYS A 51 -3.84 5.06 -26.72
CA CYS A 51 -4.13 6.36 -27.36
C CYS A 51 -5.24 6.37 -28.45
N PHE A 52 -5.79 5.22 -28.83
CA PHE A 52 -6.78 5.06 -29.91
C PHE A 52 -8.04 4.23 -29.53
N LYS A 53 -8.16 3.75 -28.29
CA LYS A 53 -9.31 2.95 -27.83
C LYS A 53 -9.79 3.51 -26.50
N ASP A 54 -11.11 3.70 -26.38
CA ASP A 54 -11.86 4.11 -25.19
C ASP A 54 -10.95 4.23 -23.97
N ASP A 55 -10.64 5.46 -23.53
CA ASP A 55 -9.62 5.87 -22.54
C ASP A 55 -9.84 5.28 -21.12
N THR A 56 -10.16 4.00 -21.07
CA THR A 56 -10.58 3.22 -19.92
C THR A 56 -9.42 2.32 -19.50
N ILE A 57 -8.81 2.67 -18.37
CA ILE A 57 -7.80 1.88 -17.70
C ILE A 57 -8.51 0.90 -16.78
N ARG A 58 -8.24 -0.40 -16.94
CA ARG A 58 -8.78 -1.42 -16.03
C ARG A 58 -7.87 -1.59 -14.82
N VAL A 59 -8.46 -1.55 -13.63
CA VAL A 59 -7.79 -1.76 -12.34
C VAL A 59 -8.42 -2.97 -11.63
N PRO A 60 -8.14 -4.21 -12.11
CA PRO A 60 -8.85 -5.42 -11.66
C PRO A 60 -8.54 -5.86 -10.23
N GLU A 61 -7.58 -5.26 -9.55
CA GLU A 61 -7.20 -5.54 -8.17
C GLU A 61 -7.97 -4.72 -7.14
N LEU A 62 -8.60 -3.61 -7.54
CA LEU A 62 -9.31 -2.70 -6.65
C LEU A 62 -10.81 -2.70 -6.95
N ASN A 63 -11.63 -2.83 -5.92
CA ASN A 63 -13.06 -2.51 -6.01
C ASN A 63 -13.27 -0.98 -6.11
N SER A 64 -14.52 -0.52 -6.26
CA SER A 64 -14.80 0.91 -6.42
C SER A 64 -14.26 1.76 -5.26
N GLU A 65 -14.47 1.34 -4.01
CA GLU A 65 -14.09 2.11 -2.82
C GLU A 65 -12.56 2.18 -2.65
N GLU A 66 -11.88 1.07 -2.94
CA GLU A 66 -10.41 0.99 -2.92
C GLU A 66 -9.80 1.85 -4.04
N LEU A 67 -10.43 1.85 -5.22
CA LEU A 67 -10.00 2.65 -6.37
C LEU A 67 -10.21 4.16 -6.11
N GLU A 68 -11.32 4.54 -5.48
CA GLU A 68 -11.54 5.91 -5.01
C GLU A 68 -10.46 6.35 -4.02
N SER A 69 -10.07 5.46 -3.10
CA SER A 69 -9.00 5.74 -2.14
C SER A 69 -7.64 5.87 -2.82
N LEU A 70 -7.34 5.04 -3.84
CA LEU A 70 -6.15 5.21 -4.66
C LEU A 70 -6.15 6.58 -5.35
N LEU A 71 -7.25 6.94 -6.02
CA LEU A 71 -7.37 8.22 -6.72
C LEU A 71 -7.24 9.41 -5.76
N GLU A 72 -7.91 9.38 -4.61
CA GLU A 72 -7.76 10.43 -3.59
C GLU A 72 -6.29 10.60 -3.18
N PHE A 73 -5.56 9.50 -3.00
CA PHE A 73 -4.12 9.56 -2.71
C PHE A 73 -3.32 10.20 -3.86
N LEU A 74 -3.56 9.84 -5.11
CA LEU A 74 -2.81 10.39 -6.25
C LEU A 74 -2.99 11.90 -6.42
N TYR A 75 -4.14 12.42 -6.00
CA TYR A 75 -4.46 13.83 -6.10
C TYR A 75 -3.99 14.64 -4.89
N ASN A 76 -4.05 14.07 -3.68
CA ASN A 76 -3.71 14.78 -2.45
C ASN A 76 -2.32 14.47 -1.87
N GLY A 77 -1.71 13.35 -2.26
CA GLY A 77 -0.49 12.81 -1.66
C GLY A 77 -0.69 12.24 -0.24
N ILE A 78 -1.91 12.25 0.28
CA ILE A 78 -2.27 11.79 1.63
C ILE A 78 -3.63 11.11 1.60
N LEU A 79 -3.90 10.30 2.63
CA LEU A 79 -5.21 9.70 2.87
C LEU A 79 -5.61 9.88 4.34
N PRO A 80 -6.91 10.05 4.65
CA PRO A 80 -7.43 9.92 6.00
C PRO A 80 -7.07 8.56 6.60
N LEU A 81 -6.71 8.53 7.89
CA LEU A 81 -6.25 7.32 8.57
C LEU A 81 -7.26 6.17 8.48
N GLU A 82 -8.56 6.47 8.59
CA GLU A 82 -9.64 5.50 8.49
C GLU A 82 -9.66 4.80 7.11
N LYS A 83 -9.49 5.57 6.02
CA LYS A 83 -9.42 5.00 4.67
C LYS A 83 -8.15 4.17 4.48
N LEU A 84 -7.03 4.66 4.99
CA LEU A 84 -5.77 3.92 4.93
C LEU A 84 -5.87 2.59 5.68
N GLU A 85 -6.33 2.60 6.92
CA GLU A 85 -6.52 1.39 7.73
C GLU A 85 -7.39 0.36 7.04
N LYS A 86 -8.53 0.82 6.49
CA LYS A 86 -9.48 -0.05 5.80
C LYS A 86 -8.89 -0.66 4.52
N HIS A 87 -8.08 0.08 3.78
CA HIS A 87 -7.65 -0.28 2.42
C HIS A 87 -6.14 -0.50 2.26
N VAL A 88 -5.35 -0.58 3.35
CA VAL A 88 -3.88 -0.61 3.26
C VAL A 88 -3.35 -1.78 2.44
N HIS A 89 -3.95 -2.96 2.55
CA HIS A 89 -3.52 -4.16 1.85
C HIS A 89 -3.72 -4.07 0.32
N PRO A 90 -4.94 -3.79 -0.20
CA PRO A 90 -5.14 -3.60 -1.63
C PRO A 90 -4.37 -2.38 -2.17
N LEU A 91 -4.27 -1.27 -1.41
CA LEU A 91 -3.47 -0.12 -1.81
C LEU A 91 -1.98 -0.45 -1.90
N PHE A 92 -1.44 -1.26 -0.99
CA PHE A 92 -0.05 -1.72 -1.08
C PHE A 92 0.18 -2.58 -2.33
N ILE A 93 -0.73 -3.50 -2.63
CA ILE A 93 -0.66 -4.33 -3.85
C ILE A 93 -0.70 -3.46 -5.11
N ALA A 94 -1.64 -2.51 -5.18
CA ALA A 94 -1.75 -1.58 -6.30
C ALA A 94 -0.50 -0.69 -6.42
N SER A 95 0.04 -0.19 -5.31
CA SER A 95 1.26 0.65 -5.32
C SER A 95 2.46 -0.09 -5.91
N LYS A 96 2.58 -1.40 -5.65
CA LYS A 96 3.61 -2.25 -6.23
C LYS A 96 3.40 -2.44 -7.72
N LYS A 97 2.17 -2.76 -8.12
CA LYS A 97 1.83 -3.10 -9.50
C LYS A 97 1.87 -1.90 -10.44
N TYR A 98 1.45 -0.73 -9.95
CA TYR A 98 1.45 0.52 -10.71
C TYR A 98 2.70 1.36 -10.44
N GLU A 99 3.69 0.84 -9.73
CA GLU A 99 4.94 1.53 -9.42
C GLU A 99 4.70 2.94 -8.87
N ILE A 100 4.08 3.01 -7.69
CA ILE A 100 3.78 4.25 -6.96
C ILE A 100 4.59 4.22 -5.66
N PRO A 101 5.90 4.55 -5.70
CA PRO A 101 6.82 4.28 -4.59
C PRO A 101 6.39 4.94 -3.28
N TYR A 102 5.88 6.17 -3.35
CA TYR A 102 5.47 6.90 -2.16
C TYR A 102 4.26 6.23 -1.46
N LEU A 103 3.25 5.78 -2.20
CA LEU A 103 2.14 4.99 -1.62
C LEU A 103 2.65 3.67 -1.03
N GLN A 104 3.59 3.02 -1.71
CA GLN A 104 4.18 1.77 -1.26
C GLN A 104 4.88 1.94 0.10
N GLU A 105 5.71 2.96 0.23
CA GLU A 105 6.39 3.30 1.48
C GLU A 105 5.38 3.66 2.57
N PHE A 106 4.35 4.44 2.22
CA PHE A 106 3.32 4.86 3.16
C PHE A 106 2.53 3.68 3.73
N CYS A 107 2.05 2.78 2.87
CA CYS A 107 1.35 1.57 3.28
C CYS A 107 2.26 0.62 4.07
N GLN A 108 3.53 0.47 3.66
CA GLN A 108 4.49 -0.36 4.39
C GLN A 108 4.77 0.22 5.78
N PHE A 109 4.97 1.53 5.89
CA PHE A 109 5.15 2.21 7.15
C PHE A 109 3.95 2.00 8.07
N TYR A 110 2.73 2.18 7.56
CA TYR A 110 1.51 1.94 8.33
C TYR A 110 1.45 0.49 8.84
N MET A 111 1.57 -0.51 7.95
CA MET A 111 1.47 -1.94 8.33
C MET A 111 2.51 -2.34 9.38
N LEU A 112 3.73 -1.81 9.30
CA LEU A 112 4.79 -2.11 10.25
C LEU A 112 4.53 -1.51 11.65
N ASN A 113 3.90 -0.34 11.70
CA ASN A 113 3.62 0.35 12.97
C ASN A 113 2.29 -0.08 13.60
N SER A 114 1.32 -0.54 12.81
CA SER A 114 0.03 -1.04 13.30
C SER A 114 0.00 -2.56 13.51
N LEU A 115 1.12 -3.25 13.28
CA LEU A 115 1.20 -4.72 13.34
C LEU A 115 0.80 -5.26 14.71
N ASN A 116 -0.19 -6.14 14.73
CA ASN A 116 -0.70 -6.79 15.93
C ASN A 116 -1.33 -8.15 15.61
N ALA A 117 -1.81 -8.88 16.63
CA ALA A 117 -2.34 -10.23 16.45
C ALA A 117 -3.58 -10.31 15.53
N SER A 118 -4.39 -9.24 15.44
CA SER A 118 -5.59 -9.24 14.60
C SER A 118 -5.30 -9.02 13.12
N ASN A 119 -4.19 -8.38 12.76
CA ASN A 119 -3.87 -8.01 11.36
C ASN A 119 -2.62 -8.72 10.79
N VAL A 120 -1.78 -9.36 11.61
CA VAL A 120 -0.51 -9.95 11.14
C VAL A 120 -0.70 -11.01 10.04
N LEU A 121 -1.81 -11.74 10.05
CA LEU A 121 -2.12 -12.72 9.01
C LEU A 121 -2.41 -12.04 7.65
N ASP A 122 -3.09 -10.90 7.64
CA ASP A 122 -3.34 -10.13 6.40
C ASP A 122 -2.05 -9.51 5.88
N VAL A 123 -1.20 -9.00 6.78
CA VAL A 123 0.13 -8.49 6.44
C VAL A 123 0.99 -9.60 5.82
N LEU A 124 0.92 -10.81 6.39
CA LEU A 124 1.63 -11.96 5.85
C LEU A 124 1.12 -12.35 4.45
N GLU A 125 -0.20 -12.44 4.25
CA GLU A 125 -0.79 -12.71 2.93
C GLU A 125 -0.38 -11.64 1.90
N THR A 126 -0.42 -10.38 2.30
CA THR A 126 -0.03 -9.23 1.46
C THR A 126 1.45 -9.30 1.09
N SER A 127 2.32 -9.59 2.06
CA SER A 127 3.75 -9.73 1.82
C SER A 127 4.07 -10.86 0.83
N GLN A 128 3.30 -11.95 0.87
CA GLN A 128 3.44 -13.04 -0.08
C GLN A 128 2.93 -12.64 -1.48
N ALA A 129 1.77 -11.99 -1.57
CA ALA A 129 1.22 -11.52 -2.84
C ALA A 129 2.18 -10.56 -3.58
N CYS A 130 2.86 -9.70 -2.83
CA CYS A 130 3.82 -8.73 -3.38
C CYS A 130 5.27 -9.25 -3.43
N SER A 131 5.54 -10.51 -3.05
CA SER A 131 6.89 -11.05 -2.90
C SER A 131 7.83 -10.17 -2.04
N ASN A 132 7.29 -9.49 -1.03
CA ASN A 132 8.06 -8.63 -0.12
C ASN A 132 8.63 -9.47 1.04
N THR A 133 9.88 -9.92 0.88
CA THR A 133 10.56 -10.78 1.85
C THR A 133 10.75 -10.13 3.21
N ALA A 134 11.09 -8.84 3.25
CA ALA A 134 11.30 -8.12 4.50
C ALA A 134 10.01 -8.04 5.35
N LEU A 135 8.88 -7.66 4.73
CA LEU A 135 7.60 -7.61 5.42
C LEU A 135 7.14 -9.01 5.86
N LYS A 136 7.42 -10.02 5.03
CA LYS A 136 7.13 -11.41 5.34
C LYS A 136 7.89 -11.91 6.57
N GLU A 137 9.19 -11.67 6.62
CA GLU A 137 10.03 -12.05 7.77
C GLU A 137 9.54 -11.38 9.06
N ILE A 138 9.20 -10.09 9.00
CA ILE A 138 8.66 -9.35 10.14
C ILE A 138 7.33 -9.94 10.62
N ALA A 139 6.42 -10.25 9.70
CA ALA A 139 5.15 -10.88 10.04
C ALA A 139 5.34 -12.27 10.66
N LEU A 140 6.22 -13.10 10.11
CA LEU A 140 6.53 -14.43 10.65
C LEU A 140 7.17 -14.36 12.04
N ASP A 141 8.12 -13.44 12.24
CA ASP A 141 8.73 -13.20 13.55
C ASP A 141 7.68 -12.73 14.58
N PHE A 142 6.74 -11.87 14.17
CA PHE A 142 5.63 -11.46 15.06
C PHE A 142 4.74 -12.64 15.43
N ILE A 143 4.35 -13.47 14.46
CA ILE A 143 3.54 -14.68 14.68
C ILE A 143 4.25 -15.63 15.64
N PHE A 144 5.55 -15.84 15.46
CA PHE A 144 6.35 -16.69 16.34
C PHE A 144 6.30 -16.23 17.80
N ASN A 145 6.45 -14.92 18.03
CA ASN A 145 6.44 -14.35 19.37
C ASN A 145 5.04 -14.23 20.00
N ASN A 146 3.97 -14.35 19.20
CA ASN A 146 2.58 -14.22 19.63
C ASN A 146 1.73 -15.44 19.21
N ALA A 147 2.37 -16.60 19.16
CA ALA A 147 1.83 -17.80 18.52
C ALA A 147 0.45 -18.19 19.04
N GLU A 148 0.26 -18.20 20.36
CA GLU A 148 -1.00 -18.57 20.99
C GLU A 148 -2.16 -17.68 20.53
N ALA A 149 -1.96 -16.35 20.56
CA ALA A 149 -2.99 -15.38 20.17
C ALA A 149 -3.33 -15.45 18.67
N VAL A 150 -2.36 -15.80 17.81
CA VAL A 150 -2.56 -15.85 16.37
C VAL A 150 -3.06 -17.21 15.90
N VAL A 151 -2.36 -18.29 16.24
CA VAL A 151 -2.60 -19.65 15.72
C VAL A 151 -3.90 -20.25 16.25
N LEU A 152 -4.36 -19.82 17.44
CA LEU A 152 -5.64 -20.26 18.01
C LEU A 152 -6.83 -19.34 17.63
N SER A 153 -6.62 -18.37 16.74
CA SER A 153 -7.68 -17.45 16.32
C SER A 153 -8.53 -18.03 15.18
N ASP A 154 -9.82 -17.66 15.14
CA ASP A 154 -10.72 -17.98 14.02
C ASP A 154 -10.16 -17.52 12.66
N LYS A 155 -9.38 -16.43 12.67
CA LYS A 155 -8.73 -15.89 11.48
C LYS A 155 -7.64 -16.82 10.95
N TYR A 156 -6.92 -17.50 11.83
CA TYR A 156 -5.96 -18.53 11.41
C TYR A 156 -6.67 -19.76 10.84
N GLU A 157 -7.80 -20.18 11.40
CA GLU A 157 -8.61 -21.25 10.84
C GLU A 157 -9.12 -20.90 9.44
N ALA A 158 -9.63 -19.68 9.25
CA ALA A 158 -10.03 -19.16 7.95
C ALA A 158 -8.85 -19.14 6.95
N LEU A 159 -7.66 -18.72 7.41
CA LEU A 159 -6.45 -18.76 6.60
C LEU A 159 -6.07 -20.20 6.23
N ALA A 160 -6.18 -21.15 7.15
CA ALA A 160 -5.86 -22.54 6.90
C ALA A 160 -6.78 -23.16 5.84
N ALA A 161 -8.06 -22.79 5.84
CA ALA A 161 -9.00 -23.20 4.80
C ALA A 161 -8.69 -22.57 3.43
N LYS A 162 -8.35 -21.28 3.42
CA LYS A 162 -8.08 -20.49 2.20
C LYS A 162 -6.72 -20.77 1.58
N ASN A 163 -5.68 -20.91 2.39
CA ASN A 163 -4.27 -20.99 1.97
C ASN A 163 -3.43 -21.93 2.89
N PRO A 164 -3.60 -23.26 2.78
CA PRO A 164 -2.86 -24.23 3.58
C PRO A 164 -1.32 -24.12 3.43
N GLN A 165 -0.86 -23.65 2.27
CA GLN A 165 0.58 -23.47 1.99
C GLN A 165 1.20 -22.40 2.89
N LEU A 166 0.45 -21.35 3.23
CA LEU A 166 0.94 -20.32 4.13
C LEU A 166 1.01 -20.83 5.59
N CYS A 167 0.05 -21.64 6.03
CA CYS A 167 0.10 -22.32 7.32
C CYS A 167 1.30 -23.29 7.44
N MET A 168 1.63 -24.01 6.36
CA MET A 168 2.84 -24.84 6.33
C MET A 168 4.12 -24.01 6.44
N GLN A 169 4.17 -22.82 5.83
CA GLN A 169 5.31 -21.91 5.98
C GLN A 169 5.43 -21.43 7.42
N ILE A 170 4.34 -20.98 8.03
CA ILE A 170 4.30 -20.59 9.45
C ILE A 170 4.86 -21.74 10.31
N THR A 171 4.33 -22.96 10.13
CA THR A 171 4.82 -24.16 10.85
C THR A 171 6.32 -24.39 10.67
N ARG A 172 6.85 -24.29 9.45
CA ARG A 172 8.28 -24.46 9.18
C ARG A 172 9.12 -23.42 9.89
N GLU A 173 8.69 -22.16 9.88
CA GLU A 173 9.40 -21.08 10.58
C GLU A 173 9.42 -21.29 12.09
N PHE A 174 8.34 -21.79 12.69
CA PHE A 174 8.34 -22.21 14.10
C PHE A 174 9.44 -23.24 14.39
N PHE A 175 9.57 -24.28 13.56
CA PHE A 175 10.60 -25.30 13.73
C PHE A 175 12.03 -24.78 13.52
N MET A 176 12.23 -23.83 12.60
CA MET A 176 13.55 -23.24 12.35
C MET A 176 13.95 -22.25 13.44
N ASN A 177 13.03 -21.41 13.92
CA ASN A 177 13.28 -20.42 14.96
C ASN A 177 13.45 -21.04 16.36
N ALA A 178 12.77 -22.15 16.65
CA ALA A 178 12.99 -22.92 17.89
C ALA A 178 14.44 -23.43 18.03
N LYS A 179 15.19 -23.55 16.93
CA LYS A 179 16.61 -23.93 16.95
C LYS A 179 17.56 -22.74 17.15
N ASN A 180 17.07 -21.49 17.06
CA ASN A 180 17.88 -20.26 16.98
C ASN A 180 17.43 -19.16 17.99
N GLU A 181 17.06 -19.53 19.22
CA GLU A 181 16.47 -18.64 20.25
C GLU A 181 17.18 -17.29 20.53
N LYS A 182 18.48 -17.16 20.22
CA LYS A 182 19.27 -15.94 20.50
C LYS A 182 19.22 -14.88 19.38
N PHE A 183 18.84 -15.24 18.16
CA PHE A 183 18.98 -14.36 17.00
C PHE A 183 17.71 -13.55 16.68
N SER A 184 16.53 -14.10 16.98
CA SER A 184 15.21 -13.52 16.69
C SER A 184 14.85 -12.35 17.62
N ARG A 185 15.21 -12.41 18.92
CA ARG A 185 14.96 -11.31 19.87
C ARG A 185 15.72 -10.02 19.55
N ALA A 186 16.96 -10.12 19.04
CA ALA A 186 17.79 -8.95 18.72
C ALA A 186 17.27 -8.18 17.49
N ARG A 187 16.70 -8.88 16.50
CA ARG A 187 16.15 -8.29 15.26
C ARG A 187 14.86 -7.51 15.54
N VAL A 188 13.96 -8.07 16.35
CA VAL A 188 12.70 -7.43 16.76
C VAL A 188 12.94 -6.24 17.71
N MET A 189 13.83 -6.36 18.69
CA MET A 189 14.13 -5.25 19.62
C MET A 189 14.87 -4.10 18.95
N GLY A 190 15.79 -4.39 18.01
CA GLY A 190 16.47 -3.37 17.21
C GLY A 190 15.50 -2.61 16.28
N PHE A 191 14.45 -3.30 15.83
CA PHE A 191 13.38 -2.72 15.03
C PHE A 191 12.44 -1.87 15.91
N GLN A 192 11.79 -2.44 16.94
CA GLN A 192 10.86 -1.74 17.83
C GLN A 192 11.45 -0.48 18.49
N LYS A 193 12.75 -0.49 18.84
CA LYS A 193 13.42 0.67 19.46
C LYS A 193 13.70 1.81 18.47
N LYS A 194 13.60 1.56 17.16
CA LYS A 194 13.83 2.53 16.09
C LYS A 194 12.55 3.26 15.64
N ILE A 195 11.37 2.78 16.01
CA ILE A 195 10.06 3.16 15.42
C ILE A 195 9.08 3.82 16.41
N GLY A 196 9.55 4.40 17.52
CA GLY A 196 8.69 5.00 18.55
C GLY A 196 7.45 5.72 17.98
N PHE A 197 6.26 5.17 18.22
CA PHE A 197 5.02 5.57 17.55
C PHE A 197 4.11 6.47 18.39
N SER A 198 3.44 7.40 17.71
CA SER A 198 2.19 8.08 18.09
C SER A 198 1.43 8.48 16.82
N GLU A 199 0.14 8.83 16.85
CA GLU A 199 -0.59 9.39 15.66
C GLU A 199 0.19 10.52 14.98
N LYS A 200 0.95 11.27 15.78
CA LYS A 200 1.88 12.32 15.34
C LYS A 200 2.89 11.82 14.31
N SER A 201 3.43 10.60 14.43
CA SER A 201 4.45 10.08 13.50
C SER A 201 3.91 9.72 12.11
N ILE A 202 2.62 9.41 11.96
CA ILE A 202 2.01 9.20 10.62
C ILE A 202 1.74 10.55 9.97
N SER A 203 1.18 11.51 10.72
CA SER A 203 1.01 12.87 10.21
C SER A 203 2.35 13.53 9.86
N ASP A 204 3.41 13.24 10.62
CA ASP A 204 4.76 13.75 10.36
C ASP A 204 5.35 13.12 9.09
N PHE A 205 5.15 11.81 8.85
CA PHE A 205 5.55 11.14 7.61
C PHE A 205 4.81 11.71 6.38
N GLN A 206 3.51 11.93 6.51
CA GLN A 206 2.72 12.59 5.46
C GLN A 206 3.17 14.05 5.23
N ALA A 207 3.55 14.77 6.29
CA ALA A 207 4.02 16.16 6.17
C ALA A 207 5.42 16.26 5.55
N SER A 208 6.37 15.41 5.95
CA SER A 208 7.75 15.45 5.44
C SER A 208 7.85 15.17 3.95
N ASN A 209 7.09 14.20 3.46
CA ASN A 209 7.21 13.77 2.06
C ASN A 209 6.41 14.66 1.10
N VAL A 210 5.36 15.34 1.57
CA VAL A 210 4.66 16.38 0.79
C VAL A 210 5.57 17.58 0.53
N GLU A 211 6.45 17.95 1.46
CA GLU A 211 7.41 19.05 1.28
C GLU A 211 8.59 18.67 0.37
N GLU A 212 9.09 17.43 0.45
CA GLU A 212 10.24 16.94 -0.32
C GLU A 212 9.93 16.78 -1.82
N GLU A 213 8.71 16.34 -2.19
CA GLU A 213 8.27 16.31 -3.59
C GLU A 213 8.10 17.72 -4.19
N MET A 214 7.77 18.74 -3.39
CA MET A 214 7.69 20.13 -3.86
C MET A 214 9.07 20.76 -4.05
N GLY A 215 10.09 20.32 -3.30
CA GLY A 215 11.47 20.81 -3.41
C GLY A 215 12.24 20.24 -4.61
N ASN A 216 12.03 18.96 -4.94
CA ASN A 216 12.76 18.29 -6.01
C ASN A 216 12.30 18.65 -7.44
N ASN A 217 11.18 19.34 -7.60
CA ASN A 217 10.64 19.70 -8.93
C ASN A 217 11.11 21.08 -9.45
N GLN A 218 12.04 21.76 -8.76
CA GLN A 218 12.64 23.02 -9.25
C GLN A 218 13.84 22.82 -10.20
N GLY A 219 14.22 21.57 -10.49
CA GLY A 219 15.42 21.23 -11.25
C GLY A 219 15.22 20.68 -12.66
N SER A 220 14.29 21.21 -13.49
CA SER A 220 14.27 20.84 -14.93
C SER A 220 13.58 21.85 -15.87
N PHE A 221 13.65 23.15 -15.59
CA PHE A 221 13.23 24.19 -16.54
C PHE A 221 14.39 25.13 -16.86
N ALA A 222 15.49 24.57 -17.38
CA ALA A 222 16.58 25.36 -17.96
C ALA A 222 17.37 24.54 -18.99
N SER A 223 16.74 24.17 -20.09
CA SER A 223 17.40 24.09 -21.40
C SER A 223 16.33 23.88 -22.46
N HIS A 224 16.51 24.49 -23.63
CA HIS A 224 15.57 24.58 -24.77
C HIS A 224 14.73 25.87 -24.76
N MET A 225 15.44 26.99 -24.89
CA MET A 225 15.07 28.04 -25.84
C MET A 225 16.03 27.97 -27.02
#